data_AF-A0A2T3N982-F1
#
_entry.id   AF-A0A2T3N982-F1
#
_cell.length_a   1.000
_cell.length_b   1.000
_cell.length_c   1.000
_cell.angle_alpha   90.00
_cell.angle_beta   90.00
_cell.angle_gamma   90.00
#
_symmetry.space_group_name_H-M   'P 1'
#
loop_
_entity.id
_entity.type
_entity.pdbx_description
1 polymer ?
#
loop_
_entity_poly.entity_id
_entity_poly.type
_entity_poly.pdbx_seq_one_letter_code
_entity_poly.pdbx_strand_id
1 'polypeptide(L)'
;MMNNKKLKQAFAALSQGTVCLDEHLRQGVLVYIEGLLIGQGIERDRYLDIEDLTCQFPYVRMSSILPIDFFGLNENPNNCRPCRDESFKPISLKVCSVSFDEHNCIQYDWHNLQNFRAEDIIEAIHALIDLLNNPDYFAPCVMCDEVRPSNYLDKDNVCECCSEKLLGAA
;
A
#
# COMPACT_ATOMS: atom_id res chain seq x y z
N MET A 1 15.74 -9.33 -6.94
CA MET A 1 16.37 -8.63 -5.79
C MET A 1 15.69 -7.27 -5.66
N MET A 2 15.12 -6.95 -4.50
CA MET A 2 14.42 -5.68 -4.26
C MET A 2 15.44 -4.52 -4.27
N ASN A 3 15.15 -3.43 -4.98
CA ASN A 3 16.02 -2.25 -5.03
C ASN A 3 15.80 -1.36 -3.79
N ASN A 4 16.85 -0.94 -3.10
CA ASN A 4 16.79 -0.06 -1.93
C ASN A 4 15.95 1.20 -2.17
N LYS A 5 16.02 1.79 -3.38
CA LYS A 5 15.20 2.97 -3.72
C LYS A 5 13.70 2.65 -3.69
N LYS A 6 13.32 1.49 -4.23
CA LYS A 6 11.92 1.04 -4.25
C LYS A 6 11.39 0.80 -2.84
N LEU A 7 12.20 0.14 -2.02
CA LEU A 7 11.82 -0.18 -0.66
C LEU A 7 11.69 1.08 0.21
N LYS A 8 12.59 2.06 0.05
CA LYS A 8 12.49 3.37 0.71
C LYS A 8 11.21 4.13 0.35
N GLN A 9 10.88 4.19 -0.95
CA GLN A 9 9.67 4.87 -1.41
C GLN A 9 8.39 4.17 -0.91
N ALA A 10 8.33 2.84 -0.98
CA ALA A 10 7.21 2.08 -0.46
C ALA A 10 7.06 2.28 1.06
N PHE A 11 8.16 2.27 1.81
CA PHE A 11 8.16 2.57 3.23
C PHE A 11 7.61 3.97 3.53
N ALA A 12 8.05 4.99 2.78
CA ALA A 12 7.53 6.34 2.92
C ALA A 12 6.01 6.41 2.70
N ALA A 13 5.51 5.79 1.63
CA ALA A 13 4.08 5.76 1.33
C ALA A 13 3.26 5.02 2.41
N LEU A 14 3.76 3.89 2.91
CA LEU A 14 3.13 3.16 4.02
C LEU A 14 3.04 4.05 5.26
N SER A 15 4.14 4.71 5.60
CA SER A 15 4.22 5.57 6.79
C SER A 15 3.35 6.82 6.68
N GLN A 16 2.97 7.23 5.47
CA GLN A 16 2.09 8.37 5.19
C GLN A 16 0.60 8.00 5.19
N GLY A 17 0.24 6.73 5.42
CA GLY A 17 -1.14 6.26 5.38
C GLY A 17 -1.72 6.11 3.96
N THR A 18 -0.87 6.06 2.92
CA THR A 18 -1.28 5.81 1.53
C THR A 18 -1.96 4.44 1.38
N VAL A 19 -1.59 3.48 2.24
CA VAL A 19 -2.05 2.09 2.19
C VAL A 19 -2.91 1.79 3.40
N CYS A 20 -4.00 1.05 3.19
CA CYS A 20 -4.76 0.43 4.27
C CYS A 20 -4.72 -1.09 4.10
N LEU A 21 -4.21 -1.76 5.12
CA LEU A 21 -4.15 -3.21 5.20
C LEU A 21 -5.23 -3.71 6.15
N ASP A 22 -5.84 -4.84 5.84
CA ASP A 22 -6.79 -5.45 6.77
C ASP A 22 -6.12 -6.11 7.98
N GLU A 23 -6.92 -6.58 8.94
CA GLU A 23 -6.42 -7.21 10.17
C GLU A 23 -5.57 -8.45 9.93
N HIS A 24 -5.93 -9.28 8.94
CA HIS A 24 -5.22 -10.51 8.66
C HIS A 24 -3.84 -10.28 8.04
N LEU A 25 -3.56 -9.09 7.54
CA LEU A 25 -2.33 -8.75 6.82
C LEU A 25 -1.41 -7.81 7.60
N ARG A 26 -1.95 -6.83 8.32
CA ARG A 26 -1.22 -5.69 8.92
C ARG A 26 0.09 -6.08 9.60
N GLN A 27 0.03 -6.96 10.60
CA GLN A 27 1.20 -7.30 11.41
C GLN A 27 2.27 -8.04 10.59
N GLY A 28 1.87 -9.00 9.76
CA GLY A 28 2.81 -9.79 8.96
C GLY A 28 3.48 -8.96 7.88
N VAL A 29 2.73 -8.08 7.19
CA VAL A 29 3.28 -7.16 6.19
C VAL A 29 4.24 -6.16 6.84
N LEU A 30 3.87 -5.61 8.00
CA LEU A 30 4.74 -4.72 8.79
C LEU A 30 6.08 -5.40 9.08
N VAL A 31 6.05 -6.57 9.71
CA VAL A 31 7.26 -7.32 10.09
C VAL A 31 8.11 -7.67 8.87
N TYR A 32 7.48 -8.08 7.76
CA TYR A 32 8.20 -8.42 6.53
C TYR A 32 8.93 -7.21 5.93
N ILE A 33 8.26 -6.08 5.78
CA ILE A 33 8.86 -4.85 5.20
C ILE A 33 9.95 -4.29 6.11
N GLU A 34 9.69 -4.26 7.41
CA GLU A 34 10.67 -3.92 8.45
C GLU A 34 11.92 -4.81 8.37
N GLY A 35 11.74 -6.12 8.24
CA GLY A 35 12.82 -7.08 8.08
C GLY A 35 13.63 -6.86 6.79
N LEU A 36 12.98 -6.53 5.68
CA LEU A 36 13.66 -6.20 4.43
C LEU A 36 14.53 -4.94 4.57
N LEU A 37 14.05 -3.91 5.25
CA LEU A 37 14.80 -2.67 5.47
C LEU A 37 16.06 -2.92 6.32
N ILE A 38 15.92 -3.69 7.41
CA ILE A 38 17.05 -4.10 8.26
C ILE A 38 18.05 -4.93 7.44
N GLY A 39 17.58 -5.92 6.70
CA GLY A 39 18.43 -6.81 5.89
C GLY A 39 19.21 -6.08 4.80
N GLN A 40 18.74 -4.92 4.34
CA GLN A 40 19.42 -4.07 3.34
C GLN A 40 20.25 -2.93 3.96
N GLY A 41 20.30 -2.82 5.29
CA GLY A 41 21.04 -1.74 5.98
C GLY A 41 20.50 -0.35 5.66
N ILE A 42 19.19 -0.21 5.44
CA ILE A 42 18.55 1.08 5.16
C ILE A 42 18.33 1.82 6.48
N GLU A 43 19.03 2.95 6.66
CA GLU A 43 18.80 3.90 7.76
C GLU A 43 17.45 4.60 7.61
N ARG A 44 16.84 4.90 8.76
CA ARG A 44 15.49 5.47 8.85
C ARG A 44 15.33 6.29 10.11
N ASP A 45 14.58 7.38 9.97
CA ASP A 45 14.30 8.32 11.06
C ASP A 45 13.15 7.85 11.97
N ARG A 46 12.29 6.95 11.47
CA ARG A 46 11.21 6.30 12.23
C ARG A 46 10.94 4.87 11.77
N TYR A 47 10.24 4.11 12.59
CA TYR A 47 9.71 2.78 12.28
C TYR A 47 8.26 2.88 11.78
N LEU A 48 7.78 1.87 11.06
CA LEU A 48 6.35 1.75 10.74
C LEU A 48 5.59 1.33 12.00
N ASP A 49 4.56 2.10 12.34
CA ASP A 49 3.59 1.71 13.36
C ASP A 49 2.41 0.97 12.70
N ILE A 50 1.74 0.10 13.45
CA ILE A 50 0.61 -0.67 12.89
C ILE A 50 -0.56 0.24 12.51
N GLU A 51 -0.67 1.39 13.18
CA GLU A 51 -1.62 2.46 12.91
C GLU A 51 -1.36 3.15 11.57
N ASP A 52 -0.10 3.26 11.13
CA ASP A 52 0.25 3.81 9.80
C ASP A 52 -0.35 2.95 8.67
N LEU A 53 -0.60 1.67 8.95
CA LEU A 53 -1.19 0.70 8.01
C LEU A 53 -2.72 0.64 8.08
N THR A 54 -3.33 1.54 8.86
CA THR A 54 -4.76 1.77 8.91
C THR A 54 -5.08 3.20 8.51
N CYS A 55 -5.83 3.35 7.43
CA CYS A 55 -6.25 4.67 6.98
C CYS A 55 -7.72 4.61 6.55
N GLN A 56 -8.49 5.63 6.94
CA GLN A 56 -9.90 5.77 6.55
C GLN A 56 -10.04 6.15 5.08
N PHE A 57 -9.11 6.96 4.57
CA PHE A 57 -9.08 7.46 3.20
C PHE A 57 -7.78 7.07 2.47
N PRO A 58 -7.48 5.76 2.32
CA PRO A 58 -6.28 5.29 1.65
C PRO A 58 -6.44 5.35 0.13
N TYR A 59 -5.31 5.29 -0.58
CA TYR A 59 -5.29 5.14 -2.04
C TYR A 59 -4.95 3.72 -2.50
N VAL A 60 -4.44 2.88 -1.60
CA VAL A 60 -4.21 1.46 -1.84
C VAL A 60 -4.86 0.64 -0.73
N ARG A 61 -5.52 -0.46 -1.10
CA ARG A 61 -6.08 -1.42 -0.14
C ARG A 61 -5.56 -2.81 -0.45
N MET A 62 -5.07 -3.50 0.58
CA MET A 62 -4.76 -4.91 0.50
C MET A 62 -5.54 -5.63 1.60
N SER A 63 -6.36 -6.61 1.20
CA SER A 63 -7.25 -7.33 2.11
C SER A 63 -7.21 -8.83 1.86
N SER A 64 -7.32 -9.63 2.90
CA SER A 64 -7.51 -11.07 2.91
C SER A 64 -8.79 -11.46 3.64
N ILE A 65 -9.68 -12.17 2.95
CA ILE A 65 -10.91 -12.71 3.57
C ILE A 65 -10.65 -13.89 4.53
N LEU A 66 -9.41 -14.40 4.60
CA LEU A 66 -8.98 -15.44 5.53
C LEU A 66 -7.73 -15.01 6.31
N PRO A 67 -7.51 -15.52 7.53
CA PRO A 67 -6.25 -15.36 8.24
C PRO A 67 -5.08 -15.88 7.40
N ILE A 68 -3.95 -15.15 7.43
CA ILE A 68 -2.72 -15.52 6.73
C ILE A 68 -1.67 -15.99 7.73
N ASP A 69 -1.06 -17.13 7.45
CA ASP A 69 0.07 -17.64 8.22
C ASP A 69 1.38 -17.19 7.61
N PHE A 70 1.92 -16.09 8.12
CA PHE A 70 3.19 -15.51 7.65
C PHE A 70 4.42 -16.32 8.05
N PHE A 71 4.31 -17.17 9.08
CA PHE A 71 5.44 -17.81 9.73
C PHE A 71 5.42 -19.34 9.62
N GLY A 72 4.42 -19.91 8.95
CA GLY A 72 4.24 -21.36 8.83
C GLY A 72 3.93 -22.02 10.17
N LEU A 73 3.35 -21.29 11.13
CA LEU A 73 3.07 -21.80 12.48
C LEU A 73 1.79 -22.64 12.56
N ASN A 74 0.90 -22.51 11.57
CA ASN A 74 -0.39 -23.17 11.51
C ASN A 74 -0.37 -24.47 10.71
N GLU A 75 0.74 -25.21 10.72
CA GLU A 75 0.83 -26.61 10.25
C GLU A 75 0.04 -27.60 11.12
N ASN A 76 -0.98 -27.15 11.85
CA ASN A 76 -1.81 -28.03 12.66
C ASN A 76 -2.75 -28.83 11.73
N PRO A 77 -2.62 -30.17 11.63
CA PRO A 77 -3.39 -30.99 10.69
C PRO A 77 -4.92 -30.95 10.91
N ASN A 78 -5.37 -30.40 12.05
CA ASN A 78 -6.78 -30.25 12.43
C ASN A 78 -7.35 -28.83 12.22
N ASN A 79 -6.53 -27.84 11.88
CA ASN A 79 -7.05 -26.52 11.53
C ASN A 79 -7.69 -26.58 10.14
N CYS A 80 -8.88 -26.00 10.00
CA CYS A 80 -9.66 -25.91 8.77
C CYS A 80 -8.72 -25.68 7.59
N ARG A 81 -8.63 -26.67 6.70
CA ARG A 81 -7.78 -26.59 5.51
C ARG A 81 -8.09 -25.26 4.81
N PRO A 82 -7.09 -24.42 4.46
CA PRO A 82 -7.32 -23.29 3.57
C PRO A 82 -8.04 -23.84 2.35
N CYS A 83 -9.05 -23.12 1.85
CA CYS A 83 -9.81 -23.53 0.68
C CYS A 83 -8.83 -23.94 -0.42
N ARG A 84 -8.74 -25.24 -0.72
CA ARG A 84 -7.78 -25.82 -1.68
C ARG A 84 -8.29 -25.72 -3.11
N ASP A 85 -9.34 -24.95 -3.33
CA ASP A 85 -9.79 -24.61 -4.67
C ASP A 85 -8.72 -23.72 -5.31
N GLU A 86 -8.08 -24.21 -6.36
CA GLU A 86 -7.02 -23.50 -7.07
C GLU A 86 -7.46 -22.14 -7.62
N SER A 87 -8.78 -21.95 -7.81
CA SER A 87 -9.38 -20.69 -8.24
C SER A 87 -9.58 -19.68 -7.10
N PHE A 88 -9.52 -20.14 -5.85
CA PHE A 88 -9.74 -19.29 -4.69
C PHE A 88 -8.50 -18.46 -4.36
N LYS A 89 -8.68 -17.13 -4.37
CA LYS A 89 -7.62 -16.15 -4.13
C LYS A 89 -8.09 -15.16 -3.06
N PRO A 90 -7.83 -15.44 -1.77
CA PRO A 90 -8.40 -14.66 -0.67
C PRO A 90 -7.80 -13.27 -0.53
N ILE A 91 -6.57 -13.06 -1.00
CA ILE A 91 -5.86 -11.79 -0.93
C ILE A 91 -6.20 -10.97 -2.18
N SER A 92 -6.64 -9.73 -2.00
CA SER A 92 -6.97 -8.78 -3.05
C SER A 92 -6.18 -7.48 -2.84
N LEU A 93 -5.53 -7.01 -3.90
CA LEU A 93 -4.85 -5.71 -3.97
C LEU A 93 -5.65 -4.78 -4.87
N LYS A 94 -6.07 -3.64 -4.32
CA LYS A 94 -6.88 -2.62 -4.98
C LYS A 94 -6.20 -1.27 -4.92
N VAL A 95 -6.39 -0.49 -5.97
CA VAL A 95 -5.92 0.90 -6.05
C VAL A 95 -7.13 1.82 -6.25
N CYS A 96 -7.08 3.00 -5.67
CA CYS A 96 -8.06 4.04 -5.87
C CYS A 96 -7.55 5.04 -6.90
N SER A 97 -8.32 5.31 -7.94
CA SER A 97 -8.13 6.46 -8.81
C SER A 97 -9.02 7.60 -8.34
N VAL A 98 -8.44 8.80 -8.29
CA VAL A 98 -9.18 10.03 -7.94
C VAL A 98 -9.61 10.75 -9.20
N SER A 99 -10.90 10.96 -9.42
CA SER A 99 -11.42 11.72 -10.56
C SER A 99 -12.23 12.92 -10.08
N PHE A 100 -12.50 13.87 -10.97
CA PHE A 100 -13.38 15.00 -10.70
C PHE A 100 -14.61 14.90 -11.59
N ASP A 101 -15.80 15.10 -11.02
CA ASP A 101 -17.03 15.14 -11.80
C ASP A 101 -17.26 16.50 -12.48
N GLU A 102 -18.38 16.62 -13.21
CA GLU A 102 -18.77 17.84 -13.91
C GLU A 102 -18.99 19.06 -12.98
N HIS A 103 -19.08 18.84 -11.66
CA HIS A 103 -19.22 19.86 -10.63
C HIS A 103 -17.93 20.08 -9.82
N ASN A 104 -16.78 19.55 -10.27
CA ASN A 104 -15.51 19.54 -9.54
C ASN A 104 -15.54 18.83 -8.18
N CYS A 105 -16.46 17.88 -7.97
CA CYS A 105 -16.43 17.03 -6.77
C CYS A 105 -15.45 15.88 -6.95
N ILE A 106 -14.68 15.59 -5.90
CA ILE A 106 -13.75 14.45 -5.87
C ILE A 106 -14.53 13.14 -5.85
N GLN A 107 -14.25 12.26 -6.82
CA GLN A 107 -14.75 10.90 -6.89
C GLN A 107 -13.62 9.89 -6.67
N TYR A 108 -13.92 8.83 -5.92
CA TYR A 108 -12.97 7.77 -5.54
C TYR A 108 -13.40 6.45 -6.17
N ASP A 109 -12.69 6.03 -7.20
CA ASP A 109 -12.99 4.80 -7.93
C ASP A 109 -11.99 3.70 -7.56
N TRP A 110 -12.49 2.60 -7.00
CA TRP A 110 -11.66 1.47 -6.57
C TRP A 110 -11.55 0.40 -7.66
N HIS A 111 -10.32 0.10 -8.07
CA HIS A 111 -10.02 -0.91 -9.09
C HIS A 111 -9.29 -2.09 -8.47
N ASN A 112 -9.72 -3.30 -8.80
CA ASN A 112 -9.01 -4.51 -8.41
C ASN A 112 -7.83 -4.75 -9.37
N LEU A 113 -6.60 -4.69 -8.86
CA LEU A 113 -5.41 -4.91 -9.67
C LEU A 113 -5.08 -6.39 -9.77
N GLN A 114 -5.00 -7.06 -8.62
CA GLN A 114 -4.55 -8.45 -8.57
C GLN A 114 -5.12 -9.18 -7.36
N ASN A 115 -5.33 -10.49 -7.53
CA ASN A 115 -5.69 -11.40 -6.45
C ASN A 115 -4.61 -12.48 -6.32
N PHE A 116 -4.36 -12.92 -5.09
CA PHE A 116 -3.32 -13.88 -4.73
C PHE A 116 -3.88 -15.00 -3.86
N ARG A 117 -3.25 -16.17 -3.91
CA ARG A 117 -3.52 -17.22 -2.93
C ARG A 117 -2.93 -16.84 -1.58
N ALA A 118 -3.36 -17.50 -0.52
CA ALA A 118 -2.80 -17.27 0.82
C ALA A 118 -1.30 -17.61 0.90
N GLU A 119 -0.88 -18.65 0.18
CA GLU A 119 0.52 -19.10 0.09
C GLU A 119 1.42 -18.10 -0.67
N ASP A 120 0.85 -17.27 -1.54
CA ASP A 120 1.57 -16.28 -2.36
C ASP A 120 1.71 -14.92 -1.63
N ILE A 121 1.59 -14.88 -0.29
CA ILE A 121 1.59 -13.64 0.49
C ILE A 121 2.84 -12.78 0.23
N ILE A 122 4.01 -13.39 0.08
CA ILE A 122 5.25 -12.66 -0.19
C ILE A 122 5.20 -11.99 -1.57
N GLU A 123 4.66 -12.68 -2.57
CA GLU A 123 4.46 -12.11 -3.91
C GLU A 123 3.46 -10.95 -3.87
N ALA A 124 2.40 -11.09 -3.07
CA ALA A 124 1.40 -10.04 -2.89
C ALA A 124 2.00 -8.78 -2.23
N ILE A 125 2.90 -8.93 -1.25
CA ILE A 125 3.63 -7.81 -0.65
C ILE A 125 4.58 -7.15 -1.66
N HIS A 126 5.26 -7.94 -2.49
CA HIS A 126 6.11 -7.39 -3.54
C HIS A 126 5.30 -6.61 -4.58
N ALA A 127 4.12 -7.11 -4.96
CA ALA A 127 3.21 -6.41 -5.85
C ALA A 127 2.73 -5.07 -5.24
N LEU A 128 2.47 -5.03 -3.93
CA LEU A 128 2.18 -3.79 -3.21
C LEU A 128 3.36 -2.81 -3.29
N ILE A 129 4.59 -3.27 -3.05
CA ILE A 129 5.79 -2.42 -3.14
C ILE A 129 5.98 -1.89 -4.56
N ASP A 130 5.81 -2.74 -5.58
CA ASP A 130 5.92 -2.33 -6.98
C ASP A 130 4.83 -1.33 -7.38
N LEU A 131 3.60 -1.51 -6.90
CA LEU A 131 2.50 -0.56 -7.11
C LEU A 131 2.83 0.83 -6.56
N LEU A 132 3.35 0.92 -5.33
CA LEU A 132 3.73 2.20 -4.70
C LEU A 132 4.90 2.91 -5.38
N ASN A 133 5.62 2.19 -6.25
CA ASN A 133 6.71 2.69 -7.06
C ASN A 133 6.32 2.93 -8.52
N ASN A 134 5.07 2.65 -8.90
CA ASN A 134 4.63 2.82 -10.27
C ASN A 134 4.22 4.28 -10.52
N PRO A 135 4.94 5.03 -11.38
CA PRO A 135 4.65 6.44 -11.66
C PRO A 135 3.29 6.66 -12.33
N ASP A 136 2.72 5.63 -12.97
CA ASP A 136 1.39 5.72 -13.57
C ASP A 136 0.29 5.85 -12.49
N TYR A 137 0.56 5.37 -11.27
CA TYR A 137 -0.39 5.39 -10.16
C TYR A 137 0.00 6.38 -9.06
N PHE A 138 1.29 6.46 -8.73
CA PHE A 138 1.77 7.24 -7.58
C PHE A 138 3.02 8.03 -7.91
N ALA A 139 3.06 9.26 -7.42
CA ALA A 139 4.25 10.10 -7.43
C ALA A 139 4.34 10.93 -6.14
N PRO A 140 5.55 11.30 -5.71
CA PRO A 140 5.73 12.21 -4.59
C PRO A 140 5.43 13.65 -5.02
N CYS A 141 4.78 14.41 -4.15
CA CYS A 141 4.66 15.86 -4.30
C CYS A 141 6.04 16.52 -4.15
N VAL A 142 6.44 17.37 -5.10
CA VAL A 142 7.76 18.03 -5.07
C VAL A 142 7.95 19.04 -3.93
N MET A 143 6.85 19.42 -3.25
CA MET A 143 6.87 20.41 -2.17
C MET A 143 6.82 19.79 -0.78
N CYS A 144 6.14 18.65 -0.60
CA CYS A 144 5.98 18.00 0.71
C CYS A 144 6.45 16.55 0.77
N ASP A 145 6.95 15.99 -0.34
CA ASP A 145 7.41 14.61 -0.48
C ASP A 145 6.35 13.53 -0.11
N GLU A 146 5.08 13.93 0.04
CA GLU A 146 3.98 12.99 0.25
C GLU A 146 3.65 12.25 -1.04
N VAL A 147 3.53 10.93 -0.94
CA VAL A 147 3.15 10.04 -2.05
C VAL A 147 1.66 10.14 -2.27
N ARG A 148 1.27 10.67 -3.41
CA ARG A 148 -0.12 10.91 -3.81
C ARG A 148 -0.44 10.16 -5.11
N PRO A 149 -1.73 9.88 -5.39
CA PRO A 149 -2.12 9.42 -6.71
C PRO A 149 -1.61 10.39 -7.78
N SER A 150 -1.01 9.88 -8.85
CA SER A 150 -0.40 10.73 -9.89
C SER A 150 -1.40 11.69 -10.53
N ASN A 151 -2.68 11.29 -10.60
CA ASN A 151 -3.76 12.12 -11.11
C ASN A 151 -4.28 13.19 -10.14
N TYR A 152 -3.78 13.18 -8.89
CA TYR A 152 -4.05 14.19 -7.87
C TYR A 152 -2.94 15.26 -7.80
N LEU A 153 -1.89 15.10 -8.61
CA LEU A 153 -0.83 16.07 -8.76
C LEU A 153 -1.05 16.89 -10.04
N ASP A 154 -0.64 18.16 -10.01
CA ASP A 154 -0.62 18.98 -11.21
C ASP A 154 0.57 18.63 -12.14
N LYS A 155 0.68 19.37 -13.24
CA LYS A 155 1.75 19.20 -14.25
C LYS A 155 3.18 19.35 -13.68
N ASP A 156 3.32 20.03 -12.54
CA ASP A 156 4.59 20.30 -11.88
C ASP A 156 4.80 19.34 -10.69
N ASN A 157 3.97 18.30 -10.57
CA ASN A 157 3.94 17.32 -9.48
C ASN A 157 3.69 17.96 -8.10
N VAL A 158 2.85 19.00 -8.04
CA VAL A 158 2.43 19.64 -6.79
C VAL A 158 1.02 19.15 -6.42
N CYS A 159 0.84 18.74 -5.17
CA CYS A 159 -0.49 18.34 -4.68
C CYS A 159 -1.36 19.57 -4.39
N GLU A 160 -2.68 19.39 -4.47
CA GLU A 160 -3.69 20.44 -4.23
C GLU A 160 -3.45 21.17 -2.90
N CYS A 161 -3.20 20.44 -1.80
CA CYS A 161 -2.95 21.02 -0.48
C CYS A 161 -1.71 21.94 -0.45
N CYS A 162 -0.69 21.69 -1.28
CA CYS A 162 0.47 22.58 -1.39
C CYS A 162 0.18 23.76 -2.31
N SER A 163 -0.62 23.55 -3.37
CA SER A 163 -1.03 24.60 -4.29
C SER A 163 -1.89 25.68 -3.60
N GLU A 164 -2.85 25.27 -2.76
CA GLU A 164 -3.71 26.19 -1.99
C GLU A 164 -2.89 27.07 -1.02
N LYS A 165 -1.89 26.48 -0.35
CA LYS A 165 -0.98 27.20 0.55
C LYS A 165 -0.13 28.25 -0.18
N LEU A 166 0.26 27.98 -1.43
CA LEU A 166 1.01 28.93 -2.26
C LEU A 166 0.13 30.09 -2.74
N LEU A 167 -1.16 29.84 -2.95
CA LEU A 167 -2.13 30.83 -3.39
C LEU A 167 -2.68 31.70 -2.24
N GLY A 168 -2.28 31.44 -0.99
CA GLY A 168 -2.66 32.23 0.18
C GLY A 168 -4.10 31.98 0.66
N ALA A 169 -4.71 30.87 0.27
CA ALA A 169 -5.98 30.43 0.85
C ALA A 169 -5.68 29.77 2.21
N ALA A 170 -5.99 30.50 3.28
CA ALA A 170 -5.96 30.04 4.67
C ALA A 170 -7.38 29.66 5.13
#